data_AF-A0A7X0J790-F1
#
_entry.id   AF-A0A7X0J790-F1
#
_cell.length_a   1.000
_cell.length_b   1.000
_cell.length_c   1.000
_cell.angle_alpha   90.00
_cell.angle_beta   90.00
_cell.angle_gamma   90.00
#
_symmetry.space_group_name_H-M   'P 1'
#
loop_
_entity.id
_entity.type
_entity.pdbx_description
1 polymer ?
#
loop_
_entity_poly.entity_id
_entity_poly.type
_entity_poly.pdbx_seq_one_letter_code
_entity_poly.pdbx_strand_id
1 'polypeptide(L)'
;MSRFLKQLMTGIALSFYLFPIAFTFLPSTINTKMMLAVLGVILLVFNWLNENKIILSKELLGATGIVTLFSIICYFSADYNNTADYSYANYFTTFFVWLGAAYAVCTIMGKVHGYCNLRLLTFYAVGVCFIQCVAAIMIDRIPEFQHLVDSVVNQGQDFVLSVGRLYGIGASLDTAGIRFAIVLLMTAAVLSKDKQVLSSKKTIFILLIAFFTIAIIGDMIARTTSVGLVMAIIYFILNTDIFRLVMRRKYLTFHAIFGLMLLVVVAISAYLYNTDKNFHTDIRFAFEGFFNWVEYGEFRTSSTDKLNTVMWIWPKDLKTWIIGSGRFGLFAFSSDIGYCRFILYCGLTGFSVFASLFVYNATVFAIRYKMYRDLFIFLLAYTFIVWIKVSTDIFFLYALFYCMDDEKYKKNGGRKTA
;
A
#
# COMPACT_ATOMS: atom_id res chain seq x y z
N MET A 1 24.15 4.39 19.69
CA MET A 1 23.61 5.66 19.13
C MET A 1 23.58 5.68 17.59
N SER A 2 24.73 5.70 16.89
CA SER A 2 24.77 5.91 15.42
C SER A 2 23.96 4.90 14.57
N ARG A 3 23.98 3.61 14.91
CA ARG A 3 23.19 2.59 14.19
C ARG A 3 21.67 2.79 14.33
N PHE A 4 21.21 3.12 15.54
CA PHE A 4 19.80 3.37 15.80
C PHE A 4 19.30 4.61 15.06
N LEU A 5 20.09 5.69 15.07
CA LEU A 5 19.75 6.91 14.32
C LEU A 5 19.65 6.65 12.81
N LYS A 6 20.60 5.90 12.24
CA LYS A 6 20.54 5.47 10.83
C LYS A 6 19.28 4.66 10.52
N GLN A 7 18.92 3.72 11.41
CA GLN A 7 17.71 2.93 11.25
C GLN A 7 16.44 3.79 11.33
N LEU A 8 16.39 4.76 12.24
CA LEU A 8 15.28 5.71 12.35
C LEU A 8 15.16 6.54 11.06
N MET A 9 16.25 7.07 10.53
CA MET A 9 16.26 7.82 9.27
C MET A 9 15.76 6.98 8.09
N THR A 10 16.13 5.70 8.03
CA THR A 10 15.59 4.77 7.03
C THR A 10 14.09 4.58 7.19
N GLY A 11 13.59 4.47 8.42
CA GLY A 11 12.16 4.40 8.71
C GLY A 11 11.42 5.68 8.28
N ILE A 12 11.98 6.86 8.55
CA ILE A 12 11.42 8.15 8.11
C ILE A 12 11.38 8.23 6.59
N ALA A 13 12.47 7.85 5.90
CA ALA A 13 12.52 7.82 4.45
C ALA A 13 11.45 6.88 3.86
N LEU A 14 11.26 5.70 4.44
CA LEU A 14 10.18 4.80 4.03
C LEU A 14 8.79 5.36 4.38
N SER A 15 8.63 6.08 5.50
CA SER A 15 7.37 6.77 5.83
C SER A 15 7.04 7.84 4.80
N PHE A 16 8.00 8.66 4.40
CA PHE A 16 7.85 9.68 3.36
C PHE A 16 7.58 9.10 1.96
N TYR A 17 7.98 7.85 1.74
CA TYR A 17 7.65 7.09 0.55
C TYR A 17 6.24 6.51 0.61
N LEU A 18 5.93 5.73 1.65
CA LEU A 18 4.64 5.06 1.81
C LEU A 18 3.51 6.05 2.03
N PHE A 19 3.73 7.09 2.84
CA PHE A 19 2.75 8.12 3.19
C PHE A 19 3.29 9.49 2.79
N PRO A 20 3.24 9.85 1.49
CA PRO A 20 3.75 11.13 1.04
C PRO A 20 2.99 12.29 1.68
N ILE A 21 3.72 13.26 2.20
CA ILE A 21 3.17 14.50 2.77
C ILE A 21 3.64 15.70 1.96
N ALA A 22 2.86 16.77 1.96
CA ALA A 22 3.35 18.10 1.59
C ALA A 22 3.66 18.87 2.88
N PHE A 23 4.71 19.69 2.83
CA PHE A 23 5.06 20.54 3.97
C PHE A 23 4.37 21.90 3.83
N THR A 24 3.92 22.48 4.94
CA THR A 24 3.28 23.81 4.97
C THR A 24 4.20 24.93 4.48
N PHE A 25 5.51 24.78 4.67
CA PHE A 25 6.52 25.75 4.25
C PHE A 25 6.99 25.60 2.80
N LEU A 26 6.54 24.55 2.08
CA LEU A 26 6.85 24.34 0.66
C LEU A 26 5.60 24.54 -0.20
N PRO A 27 5.74 24.79 -1.51
CA PRO A 27 4.62 24.77 -2.43
C PRO A 27 3.83 23.47 -2.30
N SER A 28 2.50 23.54 -2.25
CA SER A 28 1.61 22.38 -2.08
C SER A 28 1.74 21.32 -3.17
N THR A 29 2.35 21.67 -4.31
CA THR A 29 2.68 20.75 -5.40
C THR A 29 3.86 19.83 -5.09
N ILE A 30 4.75 20.21 -4.17
CA ILE A 30 5.94 19.44 -3.79
C ILE A 30 5.61 18.56 -2.58
N ASN A 31 5.63 17.25 -2.81
CA ASN A 31 5.47 16.26 -1.75
C ASN A 31 6.78 15.48 -1.51
N THR A 32 6.82 14.75 -0.40
CA THR A 32 8.02 13.99 0.00
C THR A 32 8.41 12.90 -0.98
N LYS A 33 7.46 12.28 -1.72
CA LYS A 33 7.82 11.29 -2.76
C LYS A 33 8.59 11.94 -3.91
N MET A 34 8.27 13.16 -4.30
CA MET A 34 9.01 13.89 -5.33
C MET A 34 10.42 14.26 -4.85
N MET A 35 10.55 14.68 -3.59
CA MET A 35 11.87 14.94 -2.98
C MET A 35 12.73 13.68 -2.95
N LEU A 36 12.16 12.54 -2.55
CA LEU A 36 12.83 11.25 -2.59
C LEU A 36 13.17 10.80 -4.01
N ALA A 37 12.33 11.12 -5.01
CA ALA A 37 12.62 10.82 -6.40
C ALA A 37 13.85 11.58 -6.91
N VAL A 38 13.95 12.88 -6.60
CA VAL A 38 15.14 13.69 -6.93
C VAL A 38 16.38 13.11 -6.25
N LEU A 39 16.29 12.78 -4.95
CA LEU A 39 17.38 12.13 -4.22
C LEU A 39 17.77 10.79 -4.86
N GLY A 40 16.79 10.03 -5.32
CA GLY A 40 16.97 8.75 -6.00
C GLY A 40 17.75 8.89 -7.31
N VAL A 41 17.40 9.88 -8.12
CA VAL A 41 18.12 10.20 -9.37
C VAL A 41 19.57 10.59 -9.07
N ILE A 42 19.80 11.45 -8.07
CA ILE A 42 21.16 11.85 -7.65
C ILE A 42 21.98 10.63 -7.22
N LEU A 43 21.40 9.77 -6.38
CA LEU A 43 22.06 8.55 -5.91
C LEU A 43 22.35 7.56 -7.04
N LEU A 44 21.44 7.46 -8.01
CA LEU A 44 21.57 6.60 -9.17
C LEU A 44 22.71 7.07 -10.08
N VAL A 45 22.78 8.37 -10.38
CA VAL A 45 23.89 8.97 -11.13
C VAL A 45 25.22 8.77 -10.41
N PHE A 46 25.25 8.99 -9.09
CA PHE A 46 26.46 8.78 -8.29
C PHE A 46 26.93 7.32 -8.31
N ASN A 47 26.00 6.36 -8.22
CA ASN A 47 26.33 4.94 -8.32
C ASN A 47 26.82 4.56 -9.72
N TRP A 48 26.23 5.11 -10.78
CA TRP A 48 26.70 4.91 -12.15
C TRP A 48 28.12 5.43 -12.38
N LEU A 49 28.45 6.62 -11.86
CA LEU A 49 29.80 7.18 -11.95
C LEU A 49 30.84 6.33 -11.22
N ASN A 50 30.46 5.71 -10.09
CA ASN A 50 31.37 4.86 -9.33
C ASN A 50 31.52 3.44 -9.91
N GLU A 51 30.45 2.88 -10.47
CA GLU A 51 30.42 1.49 -10.94
C GLU A 51 30.64 1.34 -12.45
N ASN A 52 30.66 2.45 -13.22
CA ASN A 52 30.84 2.50 -14.68
C ASN A 52 29.91 1.54 -15.46
N LYS A 53 28.75 1.21 -14.89
CA LYS A 53 27.77 0.29 -15.48
C LYS A 53 26.35 0.81 -15.29
N ILE A 54 25.62 0.85 -16.39
CA ILE A 54 24.17 1.08 -16.40
C ILE A 54 23.51 -0.29 -16.42
N ILE A 55 22.97 -0.73 -15.28
CA ILE A 55 22.21 -1.97 -15.19
C ILE A 55 20.73 -1.62 -15.21
N LEU A 56 20.12 -1.68 -16.40
CA LEU A 56 18.67 -1.60 -16.56
C LEU A 56 18.13 -3.01 -16.77
N SER A 57 17.21 -3.45 -15.90
CA SER A 57 16.63 -4.79 -16.02
C SER A 57 15.67 -4.85 -17.21
N LYS A 58 15.67 -5.99 -17.93
CA LYS A 58 14.75 -6.21 -19.07
C LYS A 58 13.29 -6.12 -18.62
N GLU A 59 13.05 -6.52 -17.38
CA GLU A 59 11.76 -6.49 -16.72
C GLU A 59 11.28 -5.05 -16.45
N LEU A 60 12.19 -4.14 -16.12
CA LEU A 60 11.85 -2.72 -15.95
C LEU A 60 11.57 -2.05 -17.30
N LEU A 61 12.33 -2.42 -18.34
CA LEU A 61 12.06 -1.96 -19.72
C LEU A 61 10.67 -2.39 -20.20
N GLY A 62 10.26 -3.64 -19.93
CA GLY A 62 8.92 -4.11 -20.28
C GLY A 62 7.81 -3.33 -19.57
N ALA A 63 7.94 -3.07 -18.27
CA ALA A 63 6.99 -2.24 -17.54
C ALA A 63 6.96 -0.79 -18.05
N THR A 64 8.13 -0.24 -18.38
CA THR A 64 8.24 1.11 -18.97
C THR A 64 7.49 1.17 -20.30
N GLY A 65 7.64 0.17 -21.18
CA GLY A 65 6.93 0.12 -22.46
C GLY A 65 5.40 0.11 -22.30
N ILE A 66 4.87 -0.68 -21.36
CA ILE A 66 3.43 -0.73 -21.07
C ILE A 66 2.94 0.63 -20.55
N VAL A 67 3.70 1.27 -19.66
CA VAL A 67 3.36 2.58 -19.08
C VAL A 67 3.39 3.70 -20.11
N THR A 68 4.37 3.69 -21.01
CA THR A 68 4.45 4.62 -22.13
C THR A 68 3.22 4.46 -23.03
N LEU A 69 2.89 3.23 -23.41
CA LEU A 69 1.70 2.94 -24.23
C LEU A 69 0.42 3.42 -23.54
N PHE A 70 0.26 3.12 -22.25
CA PHE A 70 -0.89 3.57 -21.47
C PHE A 70 -1.00 5.10 -21.42
N SER A 71 0.12 5.80 -21.21
CA SER A 71 0.16 7.26 -21.16
C SER A 71 -0.19 7.89 -22.51
N ILE A 72 0.26 7.29 -23.62
CA ILE A 72 -0.10 7.71 -24.99
C ILE A 72 -1.60 7.52 -25.24
N ILE A 73 -2.19 6.39 -24.83
CA ILE A 73 -3.64 6.15 -24.97
C ILE A 73 -4.44 7.18 -24.19
N CYS A 74 -4.02 7.48 -22.95
CA CYS A 74 -4.66 8.50 -22.13
C CYS A 74 -4.53 9.90 -22.75
N TYR A 75 -3.36 10.24 -23.28
CA TYR A 75 -3.15 11.49 -23.99
C TYR A 75 -4.05 11.60 -25.23
N PHE A 76 -4.13 10.55 -26.05
CA PHE A 76 -5.01 10.50 -27.21
C PHE A 76 -6.49 10.64 -26.82
N SER A 77 -6.91 9.98 -25.74
CA SER A 77 -8.27 10.13 -25.22
C SER A 77 -8.59 11.56 -24.81
N ALA A 78 -7.64 12.24 -24.14
CA ALA A 78 -7.79 13.62 -23.73
C ALA A 78 -7.84 14.58 -24.93
N ASP A 79 -6.90 14.44 -25.87
CA ASP A 79 -6.78 15.29 -27.05
C ASP A 79 -7.99 15.12 -28.00
N TYR A 80 -8.36 13.87 -28.33
CA TYR A 80 -9.49 13.58 -29.21
C TYR A 80 -10.84 14.05 -28.66
N ASN A 81 -10.99 14.05 -27.32
CA ASN A 81 -12.19 14.55 -26.66
C ASN A 81 -12.12 16.05 -26.30
N ASN A 82 -11.02 16.73 -26.66
CA ASN A 82 -10.75 18.13 -26.30
C ASN A 82 -10.89 18.39 -24.80
N THR A 83 -10.35 17.47 -23.99
CA THR A 83 -10.36 17.58 -22.53
C THR A 83 -8.96 17.93 -22.03
N ALA A 84 -8.86 18.99 -21.22
CA ALA A 84 -7.60 19.43 -20.63
C ALA A 84 -7.28 18.67 -19.32
N ASP A 85 -7.48 17.34 -19.30
CA ASP A 85 -7.24 16.49 -18.12
C ASP A 85 -6.15 15.45 -18.39
N TYR A 86 -4.94 15.80 -17.96
CA TYR A 86 -3.73 15.01 -18.13
C TYR A 86 -3.40 14.12 -16.92
N SER A 87 -4.36 13.84 -16.03
CA SER A 87 -4.12 13.11 -14.78
C SER A 87 -3.40 11.77 -14.99
N TYR A 88 -3.87 10.94 -15.93
CA TYR A 88 -3.23 9.67 -16.28
C TYR A 88 -2.42 9.73 -17.59
N ALA A 89 -2.55 10.79 -18.39
CA ALA A 89 -1.58 11.06 -19.46
C ALA A 89 -0.16 11.28 -18.89
N ASN A 90 -0.06 11.91 -17.71
CA ASN A 90 1.18 12.06 -16.96
C ASN A 90 1.53 10.85 -16.07
N TYR A 91 0.89 9.70 -16.28
CA TYR A 91 1.19 8.50 -15.48
C TYR A 91 2.63 8.03 -15.70
N PHE A 92 3.20 8.21 -16.89
CA PHE A 92 4.64 7.99 -17.16
C PHE A 92 5.53 8.75 -16.16
N THR A 93 5.28 10.04 -15.95
CA THR A 93 6.03 10.84 -14.97
C THR A 93 5.85 10.30 -13.56
N THR A 94 4.61 9.97 -13.17
CA THR A 94 4.29 9.43 -11.85
C THR A 94 4.98 8.09 -11.59
N PHE A 95 5.06 7.22 -12.61
CA PHE A 95 5.77 5.94 -12.57
C PHE A 95 7.25 6.15 -12.25
N PHE A 96 7.93 7.05 -12.94
CA PHE A 96 9.36 7.34 -12.69
C PHE A 96 9.60 8.07 -11.37
N VAL A 97 8.67 8.90 -10.90
CA VAL A 97 8.74 9.50 -9.57
C VAL A 97 8.71 8.41 -8.50
N TRP A 98 7.78 7.45 -8.60
CA TRP A 98 7.73 6.32 -7.66
C TRP A 98 8.98 5.44 -7.74
N LEU A 99 9.46 5.15 -8.95
CA LEU A 99 10.66 4.36 -9.16
C LEU A 99 11.92 5.04 -8.60
N GLY A 100 12.09 6.35 -8.84
CA GLY A 100 13.20 7.12 -8.28
C GLY A 100 13.15 7.16 -6.76
N ALA A 101 11.97 7.40 -6.19
CA ALA A 101 11.80 7.43 -4.75
C ALA A 101 12.06 6.06 -4.11
N ALA A 102 11.62 4.98 -4.77
CA ALA A 102 11.90 3.61 -4.36
C ALA A 102 13.41 3.32 -4.37
N TYR A 103 14.11 3.76 -5.42
CA TYR A 103 15.56 3.62 -5.54
C TYR A 103 16.30 4.32 -4.39
N ALA A 104 15.87 5.53 -4.01
CA ALA A 104 16.44 6.24 -2.86
C ALA A 104 16.28 5.43 -1.57
N VAL A 105 15.06 4.96 -1.29
CA VAL A 105 14.74 4.18 -0.07
C VAL A 105 15.54 2.88 -0.04
N CYS A 106 15.55 2.10 -1.12
CA CYS A 106 16.30 0.85 -1.21
C CYS A 106 17.81 1.06 -1.08
N THR A 107 18.35 2.15 -1.67
CA THR A 107 19.77 2.51 -1.53
C THR A 107 20.12 2.90 -0.10
N ILE A 108 19.27 3.68 0.59
CA ILE A 108 19.46 4.03 2.00
C ILE A 108 19.41 2.77 2.86
N MET A 109 18.43 1.89 2.64
CA MET A 109 18.33 0.60 3.34
C MET A 109 19.57 -0.27 3.12
N GLY A 110 20.03 -0.38 1.87
CA GLY A 110 21.22 -1.13 1.50
C GLY A 110 22.50 -0.57 2.15
N LYS A 111 22.65 0.77 2.21
CA LYS A 111 23.78 1.42 2.89
C LYS A 111 23.78 1.20 4.41
N VAL A 112 22.60 1.10 5.04
CA VAL A 112 22.49 0.94 6.50
C VAL A 112 22.64 -0.53 6.93
N HIS A 113 22.06 -1.48 6.19
CA HIS A 113 22.01 -2.90 6.56
C HIS A 113 22.92 -3.82 5.74
N GLY A 114 23.49 -3.33 4.64
CA GLY A 114 24.30 -4.10 3.70
C GLY A 114 23.49 -4.98 2.74
N TYR A 115 22.16 -4.99 2.85
CA TYR A 115 21.25 -5.69 1.95
C TYR A 115 19.85 -5.04 1.98
N CYS A 116 19.09 -5.19 0.91
CA CYS A 116 17.69 -4.79 0.80
C CYS A 116 16.87 -5.97 0.23
N ASN A 117 16.15 -6.69 1.11
CA ASN A 117 15.30 -7.81 0.71
C ASN A 117 13.87 -7.65 1.24
N LEU A 118 12.94 -8.49 0.74
CA LEU A 118 11.52 -8.41 1.09
C LEU A 118 11.29 -8.44 2.60
N ARG A 119 11.98 -9.32 3.34
CA ARG A 119 11.84 -9.38 4.81
C ARG A 119 12.19 -8.05 5.48
N LEU A 120 13.34 -7.46 5.14
CA LEU A 120 13.77 -6.19 5.75
C LEU A 120 12.79 -5.07 5.41
N LEU A 121 12.33 -5.02 4.15
CA LEU A 121 11.32 -4.07 3.71
C LEU A 121 10.02 -4.23 4.50
N THR A 122 9.54 -5.46 4.68
CA THR A 122 8.36 -5.74 5.51
C THR A 122 8.53 -5.25 6.94
N PHE A 123 9.68 -5.50 7.58
CA PHE A 123 9.91 -5.05 8.96
C PHE A 123 9.84 -3.53 9.10
N TYR A 124 10.45 -2.81 8.16
CA TYR A 124 10.37 -1.35 8.14
C TYR A 124 8.95 -0.86 7.84
N ALA A 125 8.27 -1.45 6.86
CA ALA A 125 6.91 -1.07 6.49
C ALA A 125 5.92 -1.31 7.65
N VAL A 126 6.03 -2.44 8.34
CA VAL A 126 5.25 -2.75 9.55
C VAL A 126 5.53 -1.74 10.65
N GLY A 127 6.79 -1.43 10.92
CA GLY A 127 7.16 -0.42 11.92
C GLY A 127 6.59 0.97 11.60
N VAL A 128 6.70 1.40 10.35
CA VAL A 128 6.13 2.66 9.87
C VAL A 128 4.61 2.67 10.03
N CYS A 129 3.91 1.63 9.57
CA CYS A 129 2.45 1.55 9.70
C CYS A 129 1.99 1.51 11.16
N PHE A 130 2.70 0.79 12.03
CA PHE A 130 2.42 0.78 13.45
C PHE A 130 2.55 2.19 14.07
N ILE A 131 3.64 2.90 13.76
CA ILE A 131 3.85 4.29 14.22
C ILE A 131 2.75 5.21 13.69
N GLN A 132 2.31 5.03 12.44
CA GLN A 132 1.23 5.82 11.85
C GLN A 132 -0.11 5.56 12.55
N CYS A 133 -0.41 4.32 12.93
CA CYS A 133 -1.59 4.00 13.73
C CYS A 133 -1.54 4.66 15.12
N VAL A 134 -0.38 4.64 15.79
CA VAL A 134 -0.19 5.33 17.08
C VAL A 134 -0.33 6.84 16.90
N ALA A 135 0.26 7.42 15.86
CA ALA A 135 0.16 8.84 15.54
C ALA A 135 -1.30 9.25 15.27
N ALA A 136 -2.09 8.40 14.59
CA ALA A 136 -3.50 8.68 14.34
C ALA A 136 -4.32 8.80 15.64
N ILE A 137 -4.10 7.89 16.60
CA ILE A 137 -4.73 8.00 17.93
C ILE A 137 -4.26 9.26 18.66
N MET A 138 -2.96 9.58 18.59
CA MET A 138 -2.43 10.77 19.26
C MET A 138 -3.01 12.07 18.68
N ILE A 139 -3.14 12.17 17.35
CA ILE A 139 -3.74 13.32 16.67
C ILE A 139 -5.20 13.49 17.13
N ASP A 140 -5.96 12.40 17.16
CA ASP A 140 -7.38 12.44 17.53
C ASP A 140 -7.64 12.72 19.02
N ARG A 141 -6.75 12.26 19.90
CA ARG A 141 -6.94 12.36 21.37
C ARG A 141 -6.26 13.58 21.99
N ILE A 142 -5.24 14.15 21.34
CA ILE A 142 -4.40 15.22 21.91
C ILE A 142 -4.43 16.43 20.95
N PRO A 143 -5.26 17.46 21.24
CA PRO A 143 -5.37 18.64 20.39
C PRO A 143 -4.03 19.34 20.12
N GLU A 144 -3.15 19.41 21.12
CA GLU A 144 -1.82 20.00 20.95
C GLU A 144 -0.94 19.24 19.96
N PHE A 145 -1.07 17.90 19.93
CA PHE A 145 -0.33 17.08 18.98
C PHE A 145 -0.90 17.25 17.57
N GLN A 146 -2.23 17.37 17.44
CA GLN A 146 -2.88 17.70 16.18
C GLN A 146 -2.39 19.05 15.64
N HIS A 147 -2.43 20.11 16.45
CA HIS A 147 -1.96 21.44 16.03
C HIS A 147 -0.48 21.44 15.62
N LEU A 148 0.37 20.68 16.32
CA LEU A 148 1.76 20.50 15.94
C LEU A 148 1.89 19.86 14.54
N VAL A 149 1.17 18.76 14.29
CA VAL A 149 1.20 18.08 12.99
C VAL A 149 0.66 18.99 11.89
N ASP A 150 -0.48 19.65 12.13
CA ASP A 150 -1.14 20.54 11.17
C ASP A 150 -0.30 21.79 10.85
N SER A 151 0.56 22.22 11.77
CA SER A 151 1.49 23.34 11.53
C SER A 151 2.61 23.00 10.54
N VAL A 152 2.99 21.72 10.42
CA VAL A 152 4.11 21.25 9.59
C VAL A 152 3.64 20.55 8.32
N VAL A 153 2.52 19.84 8.40
CA VAL A 153 2.02 18.92 7.38
C VAL A 153 0.78 19.49 6.74
N ASN A 154 0.85 19.75 5.44
CA ASN A 154 -0.31 20.07 4.62
C ASN A 154 -0.80 18.79 3.94
N GLN A 155 -1.99 18.34 4.33
CA GLN A 155 -2.62 17.14 3.78
C GLN A 155 -4.12 17.34 3.46
N GLY A 156 -4.52 18.59 3.26
CA GLY A 156 -5.92 18.95 2.99
C GLY A 156 -6.78 18.90 4.23
N GLN A 157 -6.33 19.53 5.32
CA GLN A 157 -6.96 19.52 6.65
C GLN A 157 -8.47 19.77 6.60
N ASP A 158 -8.96 20.75 5.83
CA ASP A 158 -10.39 21.05 5.75
C ASP A 158 -11.23 19.85 5.28
N PHE A 159 -10.70 19.08 4.32
CA PHE A 159 -11.36 17.88 3.82
C PHE A 159 -11.24 16.72 4.81
N VAL A 160 -10.08 16.53 5.41
CA VAL A 160 -9.85 15.44 6.36
C VAL A 160 -10.70 15.64 7.62
N LEU A 161 -10.79 16.87 8.13
CA LEU A 161 -11.59 17.22 9.30
C LEU A 161 -13.09 17.16 9.01
N SER A 162 -13.54 17.61 7.83
CA SER A 162 -14.97 17.53 7.46
C SER A 162 -15.47 16.10 7.30
N VAL A 163 -14.59 15.14 7.00
CA VAL A 163 -14.96 13.72 6.91
C VAL A 163 -15.13 13.09 8.30
N GLY A 164 -14.57 13.68 9.36
CA GLY A 164 -14.75 13.23 10.75
C GLY A 164 -14.22 11.83 11.02
N ARG A 165 -13.12 11.44 10.37
CA ARG A 165 -12.46 10.12 10.53
C ARG A 165 -11.05 10.27 11.07
N LEU A 166 -10.58 9.24 11.76
CA LEU A 166 -9.18 9.09 12.17
C LEU A 166 -8.23 9.23 10.98
N TYR A 167 -7.14 9.95 11.18
CA TYR A 167 -6.08 10.13 10.18
C TYR A 167 -4.70 10.19 10.84
N GLY A 168 -3.69 9.68 10.14
CA GLY A 168 -2.28 9.79 10.54
C GLY A 168 -1.52 10.84 9.73
N ILE A 169 -0.19 10.82 9.83
CA ILE A 169 0.70 11.75 9.12
C ILE A 169 0.88 11.27 7.68
N GLY A 170 0.18 11.90 6.73
CA GLY A 170 0.10 11.47 5.32
C GLY A 170 -0.73 10.21 5.09
N ALA A 171 -1.43 9.75 6.13
CA ALA A 171 -2.18 8.51 6.17
C ALA A 171 -3.68 8.80 6.41
N SER A 172 -4.39 9.16 5.34
CA SER A 172 -5.83 9.40 5.36
C SER A 172 -6.61 8.53 4.37
N LEU A 173 -7.86 8.24 4.72
CA LEU A 173 -8.89 7.66 3.84
C LEU A 173 -8.41 6.38 3.12
N ASP A 174 -9.01 6.06 1.98
CA ASP A 174 -8.76 4.79 1.30
C ASP A 174 -7.30 4.62 0.83
N THR A 175 -6.56 5.72 0.61
CA THR A 175 -5.13 5.64 0.27
C THR A 175 -4.28 5.07 1.41
N ALA A 176 -4.61 5.40 2.66
CA ALA A 176 -3.97 4.82 3.83
C ALA A 176 -4.37 3.36 4.00
N GLY A 177 -5.66 3.05 3.86
CA GLY A 177 -6.15 1.69 4.02
C GLY A 177 -5.53 0.71 3.03
N ILE A 178 -5.22 1.16 1.80
CA ILE A 178 -4.51 0.36 0.80
C ILE A 178 -3.09 0.03 1.21
N ARG A 179 -2.38 1.01 1.78
CA ARG A 179 -1.01 0.82 2.27
C ARG A 179 -1.00 -0.11 3.48
N PHE A 180 -1.93 0.07 4.42
CA PHE A 180 -2.09 -0.83 5.56
C PHE A 180 -2.42 -2.27 5.11
N ALA A 181 -3.36 -2.43 4.18
CA ALA A 181 -3.73 -3.73 3.61
C ALA A 181 -2.54 -4.46 2.97
N ILE A 182 -1.75 -3.75 2.16
CA ILE A 182 -0.53 -4.30 1.55
C ILE A 182 0.48 -4.73 2.62
N VAL A 183 0.68 -3.92 3.66
CA VAL A 183 1.61 -4.25 4.74
C VAL A 183 1.12 -5.46 5.55
N LEU A 184 -0.19 -5.61 5.78
CA LEU A 184 -0.77 -6.82 6.37
C LEU A 184 -0.48 -8.06 5.51
N LEU A 185 -0.65 -7.97 4.19
CA LEU A 185 -0.31 -9.05 3.26
C LEU A 185 1.19 -9.40 3.27
N MET A 186 2.07 -8.40 3.23
CA MET A 186 3.52 -8.61 3.32
C MET A 186 3.92 -9.25 4.66
N THR A 187 3.27 -8.85 5.75
CA THR A 187 3.47 -9.43 7.09
C THR A 187 3.06 -10.89 7.11
N ALA A 188 1.90 -11.21 6.52
CA ALA A 188 1.42 -12.58 6.41
C ALA A 188 2.36 -13.45 5.58
N ALA A 189 2.89 -12.93 4.47
CA ALA A 189 3.87 -13.62 3.64
C ALA A 189 5.16 -13.94 4.41
N VAL A 190 5.70 -12.97 5.14
CA VAL A 190 6.93 -13.16 5.94
C VAL A 190 6.69 -14.13 7.11
N LEU A 191 5.58 -14.00 7.83
CA LEU A 191 5.23 -14.90 8.94
C LEU A 191 4.94 -16.34 8.48
N SER A 192 4.49 -16.54 7.24
CA SER A 192 4.18 -17.88 6.71
C SER A 192 5.37 -18.58 6.06
N LYS A 193 6.25 -17.83 5.37
CA LYS A 193 7.31 -18.42 4.54
C LYS A 193 8.70 -18.29 5.15
N ASP A 194 9.02 -17.19 5.85
CA ASP A 194 10.39 -16.91 6.30
C ASP A 194 10.81 -17.80 7.48
N LYS A 195 11.83 -18.64 7.25
CA LYS A 195 12.35 -19.56 8.28
C LYS A 195 12.98 -18.83 9.46
N GLN A 196 13.69 -17.73 9.23
CA GLN A 196 14.37 -16.99 10.31
C GLN A 196 13.35 -16.31 11.23
N VAL A 197 12.23 -15.83 10.67
CA VAL A 197 11.14 -15.27 11.44
C VAL A 197 10.45 -16.35 12.27
N LEU A 198 10.11 -17.48 11.65
CA LEU A 198 9.45 -18.60 12.32
C LEU A 198 10.27 -19.24 13.45
N SER A 199 11.61 -19.12 13.40
CA SER A 199 12.49 -19.60 14.45
C SER A 199 12.51 -18.71 15.71
N SER A 200 12.10 -17.44 15.60
CA SER A 200 12.18 -16.47 16.70
C SER A 200 10.80 -16.13 17.26
N LYS A 201 10.48 -16.69 18.44
CA LYS A 201 9.21 -16.38 19.16
C LYS A 201 9.03 -14.88 19.39
N LYS A 202 10.11 -14.18 19.74
CA LYS A 202 10.09 -12.72 19.96
C LYS A 202 9.73 -11.96 18.69
N THR A 203 10.29 -12.36 17.55
CA THR A 203 10.01 -11.70 16.26
C THR A 203 8.57 -11.95 15.82
N ILE A 204 8.07 -13.19 15.97
CA ILE A 204 6.66 -13.51 15.72
C ILE A 204 5.76 -12.63 16.59
N PHE A 205 6.02 -12.58 17.89
CA PHE A 205 5.22 -11.80 18.84
C PHE A 205 5.18 -10.30 18.47
N ILE A 206 6.33 -9.68 18.20
CA ILE A 206 6.39 -8.26 17.82
C ILE A 206 5.65 -7.99 16.51
N LEU A 207 5.82 -8.85 15.50
CA LEU A 207 5.12 -8.69 14.22
C LEU A 207 3.61 -8.86 14.38
N LEU A 208 3.16 -9.77 15.24
CA LEU A 208 1.74 -9.97 15.50
C LEU A 208 1.13 -8.81 16.29
N ILE A 209 1.87 -8.19 17.22
CA ILE A 209 1.40 -6.97 17.89
C ILE A 209 1.12 -5.93 16.81
N ALA A 210 2.11 -5.65 15.96
CA ALA A 210 1.96 -4.67 14.91
C ALA A 210 0.86 -5.05 13.90
N PHE A 211 0.73 -6.33 13.54
CA PHE A 211 -0.31 -6.84 12.65
C PHE A 211 -1.71 -6.55 13.20
N PHE A 212 -1.99 -6.89 14.46
CA PHE A 212 -3.29 -6.63 15.07
C PHE A 212 -3.56 -5.13 15.28
N THR A 213 -2.55 -4.36 15.66
CA THR A 213 -2.67 -2.90 15.78
C THR A 213 -3.02 -2.26 14.43
N ILE A 214 -2.33 -2.63 13.36
CA ILE A 214 -2.59 -2.14 12.00
C ILE A 214 -3.97 -2.60 11.52
N ALA A 215 -4.37 -3.83 11.82
CA ALA A 215 -5.70 -4.34 11.47
C ALA A 215 -6.81 -3.50 12.11
N ILE A 216 -6.76 -3.29 13.42
CA ILE A 216 -7.83 -2.59 14.15
C ILE A 216 -7.81 -1.09 13.83
N ILE A 217 -6.70 -0.41 14.09
CA ILE A 217 -6.62 1.04 13.94
C ILE A 217 -6.64 1.43 12.45
N GLY A 218 -6.03 0.63 11.58
CA GLY A 218 -6.08 0.85 10.14
C GLY A 218 -7.50 0.75 9.59
N ASP A 219 -8.34 -0.15 10.11
CA ASP A 219 -9.76 -0.21 9.74
C ASP A 219 -10.57 0.97 10.29
N MET A 220 -10.20 1.50 11.47
CA MET A 220 -10.77 2.73 12.02
C MET A 220 -10.45 3.96 11.16
N ILE A 221 -9.24 4.02 10.56
CA ILE A 221 -8.85 5.07 9.60
C ILE A 221 -9.58 4.86 8.26
N ALA A 222 -9.53 3.64 7.72
CA ALA A 222 -10.09 3.32 6.42
C ALA A 222 -10.45 1.84 6.28
N ARG A 223 -11.74 1.59 6.01
CA ARG A 223 -12.32 0.24 5.80
C ARG A 223 -11.71 -0.57 4.66
N THR A 224 -10.92 0.02 3.76
CA THR A 224 -10.18 -0.74 2.75
C THR A 224 -9.07 -1.60 3.35
N THR A 225 -8.65 -1.33 4.60
CA THR A 225 -7.70 -2.16 5.35
C THR A 225 -8.25 -3.58 5.57
N SER A 226 -9.56 -3.72 5.82
CA SER A 226 -10.24 -4.99 6.09
C SER A 226 -10.10 -5.98 4.93
N VAL A 227 -10.10 -5.49 3.69
CA VAL A 227 -9.85 -6.32 2.50
C VAL A 227 -8.47 -6.96 2.59
N GLY A 228 -7.45 -6.19 2.98
CA GLY A 228 -6.10 -6.69 3.22
C GLY A 228 -6.02 -7.66 4.39
N LEU A 229 -6.74 -7.39 5.48
CA LEU A 229 -6.83 -8.29 6.64
C LEU A 229 -7.43 -9.64 6.26
N VAL A 230 -8.57 -9.65 5.57
CA VAL A 230 -9.23 -10.89 5.10
C VAL A 230 -8.30 -11.65 4.17
N MET A 231 -7.68 -10.98 3.21
CA MET A 231 -6.72 -11.62 2.31
C MET A 231 -5.48 -12.13 3.04
N ALA A 232 -4.99 -11.44 4.06
CA ALA A 232 -3.88 -11.90 4.90
C ALA A 232 -4.24 -13.15 5.72
N ILE A 233 -5.47 -13.24 6.23
CA ILE A 233 -5.99 -14.44 6.91
C ILE A 233 -6.10 -15.61 5.92
N ILE A 234 -6.68 -15.39 4.73
CA ILE A 234 -6.73 -16.42 3.67
C ILE A 234 -5.30 -16.85 3.31
N TYR A 235 -4.36 -15.90 3.20
CA TYR A 235 -2.97 -16.21 2.93
C TYR A 235 -2.36 -17.12 4.00
N PHE A 236 -2.59 -16.85 5.29
CA PHE A 236 -2.14 -17.73 6.37
C PHE A 236 -2.72 -19.13 6.20
N ILE A 237 -4.03 -19.23 6.06
CA ILE A 237 -4.75 -20.51 5.94
C ILE A 237 -4.19 -21.36 4.78
N LEU A 238 -3.97 -20.77 3.61
CA LEU A 238 -3.47 -21.47 2.44
C LEU A 238 -1.99 -21.87 2.56
N ASN A 239 -1.18 -21.11 3.31
CA ASN A 239 0.28 -21.29 3.33
C ASN A 239 0.83 -21.97 4.58
N THR A 240 0.04 -22.14 5.63
CA THR A 240 0.47 -22.78 6.89
C THR A 240 -0.05 -24.20 7.08
N ASP A 241 -0.66 -24.81 6.05
CA ASP A 241 -1.20 -26.18 6.08
C ASP A 241 -2.17 -26.42 7.26
N ILE A 242 -2.92 -25.39 7.70
CA ILE A 242 -3.85 -25.46 8.86
C ILE A 242 -4.86 -26.61 8.74
N PHE A 243 -5.32 -26.89 7.51
CA PHE A 243 -6.33 -27.91 7.25
C PHE A 243 -5.76 -29.33 7.07
N ARG A 244 -4.45 -29.53 7.20
CA ARG A 244 -3.87 -30.87 7.18
C ARG A 244 -3.88 -31.46 8.58
N LEU A 245 -4.37 -32.70 8.71
CA LEU A 245 -4.48 -33.46 9.97
C LEU A 245 -3.19 -33.52 10.81
N VAL A 246 -2.02 -33.36 10.18
CA VAL A 246 -0.72 -33.29 10.85
C VAL A 246 -0.10 -31.92 10.57
N MET A 247 -0.38 -30.96 11.47
CA MET A 247 0.26 -29.65 11.43
C MET A 247 1.76 -29.80 11.68
N ARG A 248 2.60 -29.25 10.79
CA ARG A 248 4.06 -29.28 11.00
C ARG A 248 4.39 -28.53 12.30
N ARG A 249 5.18 -29.17 13.18
CA ARG A 249 5.62 -28.60 14.49
C ARG A 249 6.19 -27.18 14.39
N LYS A 250 6.74 -26.82 13.24
CA LYS A 250 7.25 -25.47 12.91
C LYS A 250 6.18 -24.37 12.99
N TYR A 251 4.94 -24.65 12.60
CA TYR A 251 3.84 -23.65 12.58
C TYR A 251 3.00 -23.66 13.85
N LEU A 252 3.09 -24.72 14.68
CA LEU A 252 2.34 -24.83 15.92
C LEU A 252 2.61 -23.65 16.88
N THR A 253 3.88 -23.26 17.01
CA THR A 253 4.26 -22.10 17.85
C THR A 253 3.66 -20.80 17.32
N PHE A 254 3.66 -20.62 16.00
CA PHE A 254 3.05 -19.46 15.36
C PHE A 254 1.54 -19.42 15.60
N HIS A 255 0.82 -20.52 15.34
CA HIS A 255 -0.63 -20.59 15.52
C HIS A 255 -1.05 -20.43 16.98
N ALA A 256 -0.28 -21.00 17.93
CA ALA A 256 -0.55 -20.83 19.35
C ALA A 256 -0.39 -19.36 19.79
N ILE A 257 0.69 -18.68 19.38
CA ILE A 257 0.88 -17.26 19.68
C ILE A 257 -0.20 -16.41 18.99
N PHE A 258 -0.51 -16.69 17.72
CA PHE A 258 -1.56 -16.00 16.98
C PHE A 258 -2.92 -16.13 17.67
N GLY A 259 -3.33 -17.35 18.04
CA GLY A 259 -4.60 -17.60 18.71
C GLY A 259 -4.69 -16.94 20.08
N LEU A 260 -3.63 -17.03 20.89
CA LEU A 260 -3.57 -16.35 22.19
C LEU A 260 -3.67 -14.83 22.03
N MET A 261 -2.92 -14.25 21.10
CA MET A 261 -2.96 -12.81 20.86
C MET A 261 -4.31 -12.35 20.32
N LEU A 262 -4.93 -13.14 19.43
CA LEU A 262 -6.28 -12.85 18.94
C LEU A 262 -7.28 -12.80 20.10
N LEU A 263 -7.24 -13.77 21.02
CA LEU A 263 -8.10 -13.78 22.21
C LEU A 263 -7.88 -12.55 23.09
N VAL A 264 -6.62 -12.19 23.36
CA VAL A 264 -6.28 -10.99 24.14
C VAL A 264 -6.77 -9.72 23.45
N VAL A 265 -6.55 -9.60 22.14
CA VAL A 265 -6.96 -8.43 21.34
C VAL A 265 -8.49 -8.30 21.31
N VAL A 266 -9.21 -9.41 21.18
CA VAL A 266 -10.68 -9.43 21.24
C VAL A 266 -11.16 -9.02 22.63
N ALA A 267 -10.56 -9.54 23.70
CA ALA A 267 -10.92 -9.18 25.07
C ALA A 267 -10.67 -7.69 25.37
N ILE A 268 -9.52 -7.15 24.96
CA ILE A 268 -9.19 -5.71 25.11
C ILE A 268 -10.16 -4.86 24.29
N SER A 269 -10.40 -5.22 23.02
CA SER A 269 -11.34 -4.49 22.16
C SER A 269 -12.76 -4.50 22.74
N ALA A 270 -13.21 -5.63 23.28
CA ALA A 270 -14.52 -5.75 23.92
C ALA A 270 -14.61 -4.90 25.20
N TYR A 271 -13.55 -4.85 26.01
CA TYR A 271 -13.50 -4.00 27.18
C TYR A 271 -13.56 -2.50 26.80
N LEU A 272 -12.73 -2.08 25.83
CA LEU A 272 -12.70 -0.71 25.35
C LEU A 272 -14.00 -0.30 24.67
N TYR A 273 -14.65 -1.20 23.93
CA TYR A 273 -15.96 -0.97 23.31
C TYR A 273 -17.05 -0.56 24.30
N ASN A 274 -16.98 -1.10 25.52
CA ASN A 274 -17.96 -0.82 26.57
C ASN A 274 -17.55 0.36 27.48
N THR A 275 -16.27 0.71 27.50
CA THR A 275 -15.73 1.70 28.47
C THR A 275 -15.46 3.07 27.82
N ASP A 276 -15.01 3.10 26.56
CA ASP A 276 -14.59 4.31 25.86
C ASP A 276 -15.55 4.64 24.70
N LYS A 277 -16.19 5.82 24.78
CA LYS A 277 -17.19 6.27 23.79
C LYS A 277 -16.60 6.51 22.40
N ASN A 278 -15.35 6.98 22.34
CA ASN A 278 -14.73 7.30 21.07
C ASN A 278 -14.31 6.01 20.37
N PHE A 279 -13.66 5.10 21.10
CA PHE A 279 -13.35 3.75 20.62
C PHE A 279 -14.60 2.99 20.19
N HIS A 280 -15.71 3.13 20.92
CA HIS A 280 -17.00 2.55 20.55
C HIS A 280 -17.48 3.02 19.17
N THR A 281 -17.34 4.32 18.89
CA THR A 281 -17.72 4.90 17.59
C THR A 281 -16.77 4.45 16.49
N ASP A 282 -15.46 4.51 16.75
CA ASP A 282 -14.42 4.17 15.78
C ASP A 282 -14.50 2.70 15.35
N ILE A 283 -14.73 1.78 16.29
CA ILE A 283 -14.82 0.34 15.98
C ILE A 283 -16.13 -0.03 15.28
N ARG A 284 -17.23 0.68 15.58
CA ARG A 284 -18.48 0.55 14.81
C ARG A 284 -18.31 1.01 13.38
N PHE A 285 -17.55 2.08 13.14
CA PHE A 285 -17.18 2.48 11.79
C PHE A 285 -16.29 1.43 11.11
N ALA A 286 -15.25 0.94 11.79
CA ALA A 286 -14.30 -0.03 11.28
C ALA A 286 -14.97 -1.33 10.81
N PHE A 287 -15.88 -1.87 11.62
CA PHE A 287 -16.56 -3.15 11.39
C PHE A 287 -18.06 -2.98 11.08
N GLU A 288 -18.46 -1.85 10.51
CA GLU A 288 -19.86 -1.49 10.23
C GLU A 288 -20.66 -2.62 9.56
N GLY A 289 -20.04 -3.34 8.63
CA GLY A 289 -20.69 -4.45 7.92
C GLY A 289 -21.07 -5.62 8.84
N PHE A 290 -20.22 -5.93 9.82
CA PHE A 290 -20.50 -6.96 10.81
C PHE A 290 -21.57 -6.52 11.81
N PHE A 291 -21.49 -5.27 12.29
CA PHE A 291 -22.52 -4.73 13.18
C PHE A 291 -23.88 -4.67 12.50
N ASN A 292 -23.95 -4.17 11.26
CA ASN A 292 -25.20 -4.11 10.52
C ASN A 292 -25.77 -5.51 10.21
N TRP A 293 -24.90 -6.50 9.96
CA TRP A 293 -25.35 -7.87 9.76
C TRP A 293 -25.97 -8.47 11.04
N VAL A 294 -25.41 -8.18 12.21
CA VAL A 294 -25.94 -8.65 13.50
C VAL A 294 -27.20 -7.88 13.92
N GLU A 295 -27.22 -6.55 13.73
CA GLU A 295 -28.31 -5.68 14.19
C GLU A 295 -29.52 -5.68 13.24
N TYR A 296 -29.29 -5.74 11.92
CA TYR A 296 -30.33 -5.61 10.89
C TYR A 296 -30.47 -6.84 9.97
N GLY A 297 -29.59 -7.85 10.11
CA GLY A 297 -29.63 -9.06 9.28
C GLY A 297 -29.03 -8.90 7.88
N GLU A 298 -28.54 -7.72 7.51
CA GLU A 298 -27.97 -7.43 6.20
C GLU A 298 -26.52 -6.92 6.29
N PHE A 299 -25.61 -7.51 5.51
CA PHE A 299 -24.22 -7.04 5.44
C PHE A 299 -24.12 -5.79 4.57
N ARG A 300 -24.43 -4.62 5.15
CA ARG A 300 -24.37 -3.32 4.49
C ARG A 300 -23.42 -2.39 5.21
N THR A 301 -22.87 -1.43 4.47
CA THR A 301 -22.05 -0.38 5.04
C THR A 301 -22.35 0.93 4.35
N SER A 302 -22.20 2.07 5.04
CA SER A 302 -22.35 3.40 4.46
C SER A 302 -21.47 3.63 3.21
N SER A 303 -20.33 2.93 3.07
CA SER A 303 -19.55 2.92 1.82
C SER A 303 -20.19 2.04 0.75
N THR A 304 -20.67 0.84 1.10
CA THR A 304 -21.29 -0.11 0.17
C THR A 304 -22.62 0.43 -0.38
N ASP A 305 -23.43 1.08 0.45
CA ASP A 305 -24.73 1.62 0.05
C ASP A 305 -24.55 2.81 -0.90
N LYS A 306 -23.65 3.75 -0.57
CA LYS A 306 -23.28 4.84 -1.50
C LYS A 306 -22.77 4.28 -2.84
N LEU A 307 -21.96 3.23 -2.79
CA LEU A 307 -21.38 2.61 -3.97
C LEU A 307 -22.45 1.98 -4.87
N ASN A 308 -23.37 1.20 -4.29
CA ASN A 308 -24.42 0.50 -5.00
C ASN A 308 -25.55 1.41 -5.50
N THR A 309 -25.88 2.49 -4.78
CA THR A 309 -27.02 3.34 -5.13
C THR A 309 -26.67 4.44 -6.15
N VAL A 310 -25.45 4.99 -6.14
CA VAL A 310 -25.15 6.23 -6.87
C VAL A 310 -23.87 6.17 -7.73
N MET A 311 -22.94 5.24 -7.46
CA MET A 311 -21.58 5.34 -8.03
C MET A 311 -21.31 4.39 -9.21
N TRP A 312 -22.18 3.43 -9.53
CA TRP A 312 -22.03 2.58 -10.72
C TRP A 312 -22.43 3.31 -11.99
N ILE A 313 -21.52 4.13 -12.50
CA ILE A 313 -21.74 4.94 -13.69
C ILE A 313 -20.87 4.38 -14.81
N TRP A 314 -21.55 3.90 -15.85
CA TRP A 314 -20.91 3.32 -17.03
C TRP A 314 -21.01 4.28 -18.23
N PRO A 315 -20.09 4.17 -19.21
CA PRO A 315 -20.22 4.91 -20.46
C PRO A 315 -21.56 4.64 -21.16
N LYS A 316 -22.17 5.69 -21.72
CA LYS A 316 -23.45 5.59 -22.44
C LYS A 316 -23.25 5.28 -23.93
N ASP A 317 -22.15 5.77 -24.50
CA ASP A 317 -21.87 5.70 -25.94
C ASP A 317 -20.69 4.78 -26.25
N LEU A 318 -20.73 4.15 -27.43
CA LEU A 318 -19.67 3.23 -27.90
C LEU A 318 -18.30 3.92 -27.95
N LYS A 319 -18.26 5.20 -28.34
CA LYS A 319 -17.04 6.01 -28.35
C LYS A 319 -16.35 6.01 -26.98
N THR A 320 -17.10 6.35 -25.93
CA THR A 320 -16.58 6.44 -24.56
C THR A 320 -16.21 5.04 -24.02
N TRP A 321 -16.90 3.99 -24.42
CA TRP A 321 -16.49 2.62 -24.10
C TRP A 321 -15.13 2.24 -24.69
N ILE A 322 -14.81 2.67 -25.91
CA ILE A 322 -13.58 2.26 -26.60
C ILE A 322 -12.40 3.13 -26.18
N ILE A 323 -12.54 4.46 -26.32
CA ILE A 323 -11.43 5.41 -26.12
C ILE A 323 -11.54 6.21 -24.82
N GLY A 324 -12.68 6.15 -24.12
CA GLY A 324 -12.93 6.98 -22.94
C GLY A 324 -13.37 8.41 -23.29
N SER A 325 -13.72 9.15 -22.24
CA SER A 325 -14.14 10.56 -22.32
C SER A 325 -12.98 11.54 -22.14
N GLY A 326 -11.80 11.07 -21.73
CA GLY A 326 -10.65 11.91 -21.40
C GLY A 326 -10.84 12.78 -20.16
N ARG A 327 -11.90 12.59 -19.36
CA ARG A 327 -12.13 13.34 -18.09
C ARG A 327 -11.97 12.42 -16.89
N PHE A 328 -10.95 12.65 -16.08
CA PHE A 328 -10.72 11.91 -14.84
C PHE A 328 -11.14 12.69 -13.60
N GLY A 329 -11.07 14.04 -13.69
CA GLY A 329 -11.08 15.04 -12.62
C GLY A 329 -11.88 14.71 -11.37
N LEU A 330 -11.50 15.31 -10.23
CA LEU A 330 -12.12 15.08 -8.92
C LEU A 330 -13.66 15.07 -9.03
N PHE A 331 -14.23 13.86 -8.97
CA PHE A 331 -15.67 13.62 -9.05
C PHE A 331 -16.36 14.08 -10.34
N ALA A 332 -15.68 14.15 -11.49
CA ALA A 332 -16.27 14.55 -12.78
C ALA A 332 -17.53 13.76 -13.15
N PHE A 333 -17.64 12.52 -12.64
CA PHE A 333 -18.81 11.67 -12.80
C PHE A 333 -19.43 11.24 -11.47
N SER A 334 -19.11 11.88 -10.34
CA SER A 334 -19.61 11.53 -9.00
C SER A 334 -19.50 10.04 -8.62
N SER A 335 -18.54 9.33 -9.21
CA SER A 335 -18.23 7.92 -8.97
C SER A 335 -16.80 7.82 -8.46
N ASP A 336 -16.61 7.05 -7.38
CA ASP A 336 -15.28 6.70 -6.85
C ASP A 336 -14.79 5.31 -7.32
N ILE A 337 -15.66 4.53 -7.95
CA ILE A 337 -15.38 3.15 -8.39
C ILE A 337 -14.24 3.17 -9.41
N GLY A 338 -13.19 2.40 -9.13
CA GLY A 338 -12.01 2.29 -9.98
C GLY A 338 -12.34 1.87 -11.41
N TYR A 339 -13.05 0.76 -11.59
CA TYR A 339 -13.45 0.27 -12.92
C TYR A 339 -14.21 1.32 -13.72
N CYS A 340 -15.23 1.92 -13.13
CA CYS A 340 -16.03 2.96 -13.77
C CYS A 340 -15.16 4.15 -14.17
N ARG A 341 -14.34 4.69 -13.25
CA ARG A 341 -13.51 5.87 -13.52
C ARG A 341 -12.45 5.61 -14.58
N PHE A 342 -11.76 4.47 -14.52
CA PHE A 342 -10.75 4.14 -15.53
C PHE A 342 -11.39 3.97 -16.91
N ILE A 343 -12.49 3.23 -17.00
CA ILE A 343 -13.16 2.99 -18.27
C ILE A 343 -13.81 4.28 -18.81
N LEU A 344 -14.43 5.10 -17.95
CA LEU A 344 -14.94 6.41 -18.35
C LEU A 344 -13.82 7.35 -18.80
N TYR A 345 -12.61 7.24 -18.25
CA TYR A 345 -11.49 8.09 -18.61
C TYR A 345 -10.81 7.66 -19.91
N CYS A 346 -10.30 6.44 -19.98
CA CYS A 346 -9.45 5.95 -21.08
C CYS A 346 -10.04 4.76 -21.85
N GLY A 347 -11.32 4.44 -21.61
CA GLY A 347 -12.02 3.34 -22.28
C GLY A 347 -11.52 1.97 -21.86
N LEU A 348 -12.11 0.93 -22.46
CA LEU A 348 -11.67 -0.45 -22.28
C LEU A 348 -10.25 -0.66 -22.84
N THR A 349 -9.84 0.11 -23.84
CA THR A 349 -8.50 0.03 -24.42
C THR A 349 -7.44 0.46 -23.41
N GLY A 350 -7.55 1.68 -22.86
CA GLY A 350 -6.63 2.18 -21.84
C GLY A 350 -6.69 1.35 -20.56
N PHE A 351 -7.90 0.98 -20.11
CA PHE A 351 -8.07 0.12 -18.94
C PHE A 351 -7.38 -1.23 -19.10
N SER A 352 -7.49 -1.88 -20.25
CA SER A 352 -6.86 -3.18 -20.51
C SER A 352 -5.33 -3.09 -20.46
N VAL A 353 -4.76 -2.03 -21.04
CA VAL A 353 -3.30 -1.79 -20.96
C VAL A 353 -2.87 -1.50 -19.52
N PHE A 354 -3.66 -0.72 -18.78
CA PHE A 354 -3.38 -0.45 -17.36
C PHE A 354 -3.44 -1.73 -16.51
N ALA A 355 -4.46 -2.56 -16.69
CA ALA A 355 -4.56 -3.86 -16.02
C ALA A 355 -3.38 -4.78 -16.38
N SER A 356 -2.95 -4.77 -17.64
CA SER A 356 -1.82 -5.57 -18.11
C SER A 356 -0.51 -5.22 -17.40
N LEU A 357 -0.32 -3.96 -16.98
CA LEU A 357 0.83 -3.52 -16.20
C LEU A 357 0.93 -4.28 -14.87
N PHE A 358 -0.18 -4.43 -14.14
CA PHE A 358 -0.18 -5.12 -12.85
C PHE A 358 -0.02 -6.63 -13.02
N VAL A 359 -0.64 -7.21 -14.05
CA VAL A 359 -0.44 -8.62 -14.41
C VAL A 359 1.03 -8.89 -14.75
N TYR A 360 1.65 -8.01 -15.55
CA TYR A 360 3.06 -8.09 -15.93
C TYR A 360 3.97 -8.02 -14.70
N ASN A 361 3.80 -6.99 -13.87
CA ASN A 361 4.58 -6.81 -12.64
C ASN A 361 4.44 -8.01 -11.69
N ALA A 362 3.21 -8.45 -11.41
CA ALA A 362 2.97 -9.60 -10.55
C ALA A 362 3.66 -10.87 -11.09
N THR A 363 3.60 -11.10 -12.40
CA THR A 363 4.21 -12.28 -13.04
C THR A 363 5.74 -12.23 -12.96
N VAL A 364 6.34 -11.09 -13.30
CA VAL A 364 7.79 -10.84 -13.21
C VAL A 364 8.30 -11.17 -11.81
N PHE A 365 7.66 -10.60 -10.78
CA PHE A 365 8.13 -10.77 -9.41
C PHE A 365 7.79 -12.14 -8.81
N ALA A 366 6.68 -12.76 -9.22
CA ALA A 366 6.36 -14.14 -8.88
C ALA A 366 7.45 -15.12 -9.38
N ILE A 367 8.02 -14.86 -10.56
CA ILE A 367 9.12 -15.65 -11.12
C ILE A 367 10.45 -15.32 -10.41
N ARG A 368 10.72 -14.03 -10.15
CA ARG A 368 11.95 -13.55 -9.51
C ARG A 368 12.08 -14.03 -8.05
N TYR A 369 11.02 -13.93 -7.27
CA TYR A 369 10.96 -14.25 -5.84
C TYR A 369 10.11 -15.49 -5.58
N LYS A 370 10.59 -16.66 -6.01
CA LYS A 370 9.85 -17.93 -5.93
C LYS A 370 9.34 -18.27 -4.53
N MET A 371 10.09 -17.90 -3.49
CA MET A 371 9.69 -18.12 -2.09
C MET A 371 8.39 -17.38 -1.73
N TYR A 372 8.17 -16.21 -2.32
CA TYR A 372 7.05 -15.33 -2.07
C TYR A 372 6.09 -15.26 -3.27
N ARG A 373 6.10 -16.26 -4.15
CA ARG A 373 5.26 -16.29 -5.36
C ARG A 373 3.79 -15.96 -5.07
N ASP A 374 3.27 -16.57 -4.01
CA ASP A 374 1.87 -16.42 -3.62
C ASP A 374 1.55 -14.97 -3.19
N LEU A 375 2.51 -14.24 -2.63
CA LEU A 375 2.31 -12.83 -2.27
C LEU A 375 1.97 -12.00 -3.51
N PHE A 376 2.67 -12.22 -4.63
CA PHE A 376 2.43 -11.45 -5.86
C PHE A 376 1.08 -11.78 -6.50
N ILE A 377 0.61 -13.03 -6.37
CA ILE A 377 -0.74 -13.42 -6.79
C ILE A 377 -1.79 -12.69 -5.93
N PHE A 378 -1.58 -12.64 -4.62
CA PHE A 378 -2.46 -11.92 -3.71
C PHE A 378 -2.45 -10.41 -3.95
N LEU A 379 -1.29 -9.80 -4.23
CA LEU A 379 -1.20 -8.38 -4.58
C LEU A 379 -1.92 -8.07 -5.91
N LEU A 380 -1.85 -8.97 -6.88
CA LEU A 380 -2.60 -8.84 -8.13
C LEU A 380 -4.12 -8.91 -7.88
N ALA A 381 -4.57 -9.93 -7.15
CA ALA A 381 -5.97 -10.06 -6.77
C ALA A 381 -6.45 -8.83 -5.96
N TYR A 382 -5.64 -8.36 -5.03
CA TYR A 382 -5.94 -7.17 -4.23
C TYR A 382 -6.14 -5.93 -5.10
N THR A 383 -5.30 -5.74 -6.12
CA THR A 383 -5.45 -4.63 -7.09
C THR A 383 -6.82 -4.64 -7.75
N PHE A 384 -7.23 -5.79 -8.28
CA PHE A 384 -8.53 -5.92 -8.94
C PHE A 384 -9.73 -5.81 -7.98
N ILE A 385 -9.58 -6.27 -6.74
CA ILE A 385 -10.64 -6.12 -5.72
C ILE A 385 -10.79 -4.66 -5.32
N VAL A 386 -9.69 -3.93 -5.11
CA VAL A 386 -9.72 -2.51 -4.72
C VAL A 386 -10.37 -1.65 -5.79
N TRP A 387 -10.22 -1.97 -7.07
CA TRP A 387 -10.86 -1.23 -8.16
C TRP A 387 -12.40 -1.32 -8.17
N ILE A 388 -13.00 -2.24 -7.42
CA ILE A 388 -14.46 -2.23 -7.16
C ILE A 388 -14.84 -0.97 -6.37
N LYS A 389 -13.92 -0.45 -5.56
CA LYS A 389 -14.18 0.69 -4.67
C LYS A 389 -13.48 1.98 -5.06
N VAL A 390 -12.20 1.92 -5.44
CA VAL A 390 -11.34 3.11 -5.56
C VAL A 390 -10.46 3.04 -6.81
N SER A 391 -10.33 4.17 -7.50
CA SER A 391 -9.48 4.38 -8.70
C SER A 391 -8.01 4.66 -8.36
N THR A 392 -7.32 3.66 -7.82
CA THR A 392 -5.91 3.80 -7.39
C THR A 392 -5.09 2.58 -7.76
N ASP A 393 -3.78 2.78 -7.89
CA ASP A 393 -2.82 1.73 -8.15
C ASP A 393 -1.96 1.38 -6.93
N ILE A 394 -1.30 0.23 -7.02
CA ILE A 394 -0.32 -0.24 -6.05
C ILE A 394 1.11 -0.24 -6.62
N PHE A 395 1.37 0.53 -7.70
CA PHE A 395 2.65 0.51 -8.39
C PHE A 395 3.80 0.95 -7.48
N PHE A 396 3.55 1.85 -6.52
CA PHE A 396 4.53 2.23 -5.50
C PHE A 396 5.14 1.00 -4.78
N LEU A 397 4.41 -0.10 -4.62
CA LEU A 397 4.97 -1.30 -4.02
C LEU A 397 5.89 -2.05 -5.01
N TYR A 398 5.44 -2.19 -6.26
CA TYR A 398 6.24 -2.84 -7.31
C TYR A 398 7.54 -2.06 -7.61
N ALA A 399 7.51 -0.73 -7.52
CA ALA A 399 8.69 0.11 -7.63
C ALA A 399 9.77 -0.25 -6.59
N LEU A 400 9.37 -0.49 -5.33
CA LEU A 400 10.30 -0.99 -4.31
C LEU A 400 10.89 -2.34 -4.71
N PHE A 401 10.08 -3.25 -5.24
CA PHE A 401 10.56 -4.57 -5.65
C PHE A 401 11.53 -4.55 -6.82
N TYR A 402 11.41 -3.57 -7.73
CA TYR A 402 12.41 -3.37 -8.79
C TYR A 402 13.78 -2.99 -8.23
N CYS A 403 13.81 -2.23 -7.13
CA CYS A 403 15.03 -1.70 -6.52
C CYS A 403 15.62 -2.59 -5.40
N MET A 404 14.96 -3.68 -5.02
CA MET A 404 15.50 -4.65 -4.06
C MET A 404 16.61 -5.52 -4.66
N ASP A 405 17.47 -6.05 -3.80
CA ASP A 405 18.53 -6.98 -4.20
C ASP A 405 17.92 -8.29 -4.72
N ASP A 406 18.58 -8.88 -5.72
CA ASP A 406 18.21 -10.19 -6.24
C ASP A 406 18.48 -11.30 -5.21
N GLU A 407 17.49 -12.17 -4.95
CA GLU A 407 17.69 -13.37 -4.13
C GLU A 407 18.75 -14.30 -4.74
N LYS A 408 18.91 -14.29 -6.07
CA LYS A 408 19.96 -15.06 -6.78
C LYS A 408 21.37 -14.63 -6.37
N TYR A 409 21.57 -13.37 -5.97
CA TYR A 409 22.89 -12.84 -5.60
C TYR A 409 23.42 -13.43 -4.28
N LYS A 410 22.53 -13.90 -3.40
CA LYS A 410 22.93 -14.51 -2.11
C LYS A 410 23.34 -15.97 -2.20
N LYS A 411 22.97 -16.69 -3.26
CA LYS A 411 23.37 -18.10 -3.41
C LYS A 411 24.84 -18.29 -3.77
N ASN A 412 25.49 -17.26 -4.31
CA ASN A 412 26.87 -17.34 -4.80
C ASN A 412 27.93 -16.70 -3.88
N GLY A 413 27.61 -16.46 -2.60
CA GLY A 413 28.63 -16.11 -1.60
C GLY A 413 29.48 -14.87 -1.94
N GLY A 414 28.96 -13.69 -1.61
CA GLY A 414 29.73 -12.47 -1.37
C GLY A 414 31.01 -12.24 -2.17
N ARG A 415 30.90 -11.51 -3.28
CA ARG A 415 31.83 -10.43 -3.65
C ARG A 415 31.15 -9.58 -4.72
N LYS A 416 31.18 -8.24 -4.57
CA LYS A 416 31.07 -7.36 -5.73
C LYS A 416 32.25 -7.71 -6.63
N THR A 417 32.03 -8.51 -7.67
CA THR A 417 32.96 -8.62 -8.78
C THR A 417 32.29 -8.05 -10.00
N ALA A 418 32.77 -6.86 -10.33
CA ALA A 418 32.73 -6.14 -11.61
C ALA A 418 31.37 -5.90 -12.24
#